data_AF-A0A831KI86-F1
#
_entry.id   AF-A0A831KI86-F1
#
_cell.length_a   1.000
_cell.length_b   1.000
_cell.length_c   1.000
_cell.angle_alpha   90.00
_cell.angle_beta   90.00
_cell.angle_gamma   90.00
#
_symmetry.space_group_name_H-M   'P 1'
#
loop_
_entity.id
_entity.type
_entity.pdbx_description
1 polymer ?
#
loop_
_entity_poly.entity_id
_entity_poly.type
_entity_poly.pdbx_seq_one_letter_code
_entity_poly.pdbx_strand_id
1 'polypeptide(L)'
;MYQAQFQKIFEIQKQIRDIHPLLERVFPVVVAKDGHFLIFDVDPFGEKYVFIKKEPSPVPLPKKLRASFPLECYGNRAACVVSEDAVDSIEGYVLIFHEFVHCYQWESCEQELREGLTVAKDETAKGNYMWEINYPFPYDDPRFERAYLNFLTALDSGNPEKVSESRKHLRKILGEKDFEYMVWQEWKEGFARFIENRIRRRLGLEENHFGLERPWGRVLFYEGGARFIEFLCSQERDLLTDIKAIFYKISMLG
;
A
#
# COMPACT_ATOMS: atom_id res chain seq x y z
N MET A 1 -22.02 -16.76 -8.16
CA MET A 1 -22.02 -15.59 -9.08
C MET A 1 -20.61 -15.04 -9.35
N TYR A 2 -19.64 -15.14 -8.44
CA TYR A 2 -18.26 -14.63 -8.65
C TYR A 2 -17.18 -15.71 -8.88
N GLN A 3 -17.56 -16.99 -8.97
CA GLN A 3 -16.59 -18.09 -8.95
C GLN A 3 -15.62 -18.05 -10.14
N ALA A 4 -16.12 -17.76 -11.34
CA ALA A 4 -15.29 -17.63 -12.54
C ALA A 4 -14.38 -16.41 -12.47
N GLN A 5 -14.89 -15.28 -11.97
CA GLN A 5 -14.13 -14.06 -11.76
C GLN A 5 -12.98 -14.27 -10.77
N PHE A 6 -13.26 -14.90 -9.63
CA PHE A 6 -12.19 -15.17 -8.65
C PHE A 6 -11.23 -16.26 -9.10
N GLN A 7 -11.61 -17.15 -10.01
CA GLN A 7 -10.65 -18.06 -10.64
C GLN A 7 -9.55 -17.30 -11.38
N LYS A 8 -9.89 -16.15 -11.99
CA LYS A 8 -8.95 -15.29 -12.70
C LYS A 8 -7.87 -14.68 -11.78
N ILE A 9 -8.13 -14.57 -10.48
CA ILE A 9 -7.09 -14.19 -9.49
C ILE A 9 -5.94 -15.20 -9.56
N PHE A 10 -6.23 -16.51 -9.52
CA PHE A 10 -5.19 -17.55 -9.61
C PHE A 10 -4.49 -17.58 -10.98
N GLU A 11 -5.22 -17.30 -12.06
CA GLU A 11 -4.64 -17.22 -13.42
C GLU A 11 -3.63 -16.09 -13.55
N ILE A 12 -3.96 -14.91 -13.00
CA ILE A 12 -3.05 -13.77 -12.97
C ILE A 12 -1.91 -14.03 -11.99
N GLN A 13 -2.21 -14.55 -10.80
CA GLN A 13 -1.22 -14.90 -9.78
C GLN A 13 -0.10 -15.78 -10.34
N LYS A 14 -0.44 -16.81 -11.14
CA LYS A 14 0.55 -17.68 -11.80
C LYS A 14 1.55 -16.92 -12.68
N GLN A 15 1.15 -15.79 -13.25
CA GLN A 15 1.99 -14.95 -14.11
C GLN A 15 2.86 -13.95 -13.35
N ILE A 16 2.54 -13.66 -12.08
CA ILE A 16 3.15 -12.58 -11.29
C ILE A 16 3.80 -13.04 -9.99
N ARG A 17 3.58 -14.28 -9.55
CA ARG A 17 4.03 -14.79 -8.24
C ARG A 17 5.55 -14.73 -8.04
N ASP A 18 6.33 -14.74 -9.12
CA ASP A 18 7.79 -14.62 -9.11
C ASP A 18 8.31 -13.19 -8.89
N ILE A 19 7.42 -12.18 -8.92
CA ILE A 19 7.80 -10.77 -8.70
C ILE A 19 8.21 -10.54 -7.24
N HIS A 20 7.49 -11.15 -6.30
CA HIS A 20 7.73 -11.01 -4.86
C HIS A 20 7.03 -12.15 -4.09
N PRO A 21 7.63 -12.75 -3.03
CA PRO A 21 7.04 -13.87 -2.26
C PRO A 21 5.62 -13.62 -1.74
N LEU A 22 5.27 -12.37 -1.40
CA LEU A 22 3.90 -12.01 -1.01
C LEU A 22 2.84 -12.42 -2.05
N LEU A 23 3.19 -12.42 -3.34
CA LEU A 23 2.26 -12.73 -4.44
C LEU A 23 2.03 -14.23 -4.60
N GLU A 24 2.78 -15.09 -3.89
CA GLU A 24 2.43 -16.50 -3.74
C GLU A 24 1.22 -16.70 -2.82
N ARG A 25 0.91 -15.69 -1.99
CA ARG A 25 -0.23 -15.70 -1.09
C ARG A 25 -1.46 -15.10 -1.76
N VAL A 26 -2.61 -15.58 -1.33
CA VAL A 26 -3.94 -15.08 -1.65
C VAL A 26 -4.67 -14.84 -0.33
N PHE A 27 -5.51 -13.82 -0.33
CA PHE A 27 -6.22 -13.36 0.87
C PHE A 27 -7.73 -13.44 0.65
N PRO A 28 -8.53 -13.42 1.74
CA PRO A 28 -9.97 -13.28 1.62
C PRO A 28 -10.34 -12.07 0.75
N VAL A 29 -11.33 -12.27 -0.14
CA VAL A 29 -11.88 -11.21 -0.98
C VAL A 29 -13.32 -10.96 -0.57
N VAL A 30 -13.66 -9.72 -0.31
CA VAL A 30 -14.99 -9.29 0.08
C VAL A 30 -15.58 -8.38 -0.96
N VAL A 31 -16.74 -8.77 -1.48
CA VAL A 31 -17.49 -7.92 -2.40
C VAL A 31 -18.48 -7.07 -1.60
N ALA A 32 -18.23 -5.78 -1.59
CA ALA A 32 -19.09 -4.75 -1.08
C ALA A 32 -20.26 -4.49 -2.05
N LYS A 33 -21.47 -4.91 -1.67
CA LYS A 33 -22.67 -4.79 -2.51
C LYS A 33 -23.92 -4.53 -1.69
N ASP A 34 -24.72 -3.54 -2.09
CA ASP A 34 -26.04 -3.23 -1.52
C ASP A 34 -26.03 -3.17 0.02
N GLY A 35 -25.03 -2.50 0.59
CA GLY A 35 -24.86 -2.37 2.05
C GLY A 35 -24.43 -3.66 2.76
N HIS A 36 -23.95 -4.66 2.03
CA HIS A 36 -23.48 -5.93 2.59
C HIS A 36 -22.06 -6.27 2.13
N PHE A 37 -21.39 -7.05 2.94
CA PHE A 37 -20.14 -7.73 2.64
C PHE A 37 -20.44 -9.17 2.26
N LEU A 38 -20.09 -9.55 1.04
CA LEU A 38 -20.09 -10.95 0.58
C LEU A 38 -18.66 -11.47 0.71
N ILE A 39 -18.42 -12.34 1.69
CA ILE A 39 -17.09 -12.80 2.06
C ILE A 39 -16.76 -14.08 1.31
N PHE A 40 -15.63 -14.06 0.60
CA PHE A 40 -15.06 -15.21 -0.09
C PHE A 40 -13.67 -15.45 0.45
N ASP A 41 -13.33 -16.72 0.62
CA ASP A 41 -11.99 -17.14 0.99
C ASP A 41 -11.62 -18.40 0.22
N VAL A 42 -10.33 -18.71 0.21
CA VAL A 42 -9.82 -19.88 -0.49
C VAL A 42 -10.23 -21.13 0.26
N ASP A 43 -10.58 -22.17 -0.47
CA ASP A 43 -10.89 -23.47 0.12
C ASP A 43 -9.67 -24.06 0.86
N PRO A 44 -9.87 -25.08 1.72
CA PRO A 44 -8.77 -25.65 2.50
C PRO A 44 -7.62 -26.24 1.66
N PHE A 45 -7.85 -26.49 0.38
CA PHE A 45 -6.85 -27.01 -0.56
C PHE A 45 -6.08 -25.92 -1.30
N GLY A 46 -6.49 -24.65 -1.18
CA GLY A 46 -5.80 -23.53 -1.83
C GLY A 46 -6.14 -23.36 -3.32
N GLU A 47 -7.18 -24.02 -3.84
CA GLU A 47 -7.39 -24.17 -5.28
C GLU A 47 -8.45 -23.22 -5.86
N LYS A 48 -9.40 -22.79 -5.03
CA LYS A 48 -10.53 -21.95 -5.47
C LYS A 48 -11.08 -21.09 -4.34
N TYR A 49 -11.64 -19.95 -4.71
CA TYR A 49 -12.45 -19.15 -3.79
C TYR A 49 -13.84 -19.76 -3.60
N VAL A 50 -14.27 -19.86 -2.34
CA VAL A 50 -15.60 -20.29 -1.93
C VAL A 50 -16.30 -19.18 -1.18
N PHE A 51 -17.62 -19.12 -1.33
CA PHE A 51 -18.44 -18.21 -0.54
C PHE A 51 -18.48 -18.70 0.91
N ILE A 52 -18.13 -17.82 1.84
CA ILE A 52 -18.12 -18.11 3.27
C ILE A 52 -19.43 -17.66 3.90
N LYS A 53 -19.74 -16.37 3.79
CA LYS A 53 -20.94 -15.77 4.37
C LYS A 53 -21.24 -14.38 3.83
N LYS A 54 -22.42 -13.89 4.16
CA LYS A 54 -22.89 -12.52 3.92
C LYS A 54 -23.09 -11.83 5.26
N GLU A 55 -22.60 -10.61 5.39
CA GLU A 55 -22.75 -9.79 6.59
C GLU A 55 -23.22 -8.37 6.20
N PRO A 56 -23.98 -7.67 7.05
CA PRO A 56 -24.23 -6.25 6.87
C PRO A 56 -22.92 -5.47 6.92
N SER A 57 -22.79 -4.44 6.09
CA SER A 57 -21.66 -3.52 6.24
C SER A 57 -21.89 -2.63 7.48
N PRO A 58 -20.87 -2.42 8.33
CA PRO A 58 -21.01 -1.59 9.51
C PRO A 58 -21.18 -0.10 9.18
N VAL A 59 -20.82 0.31 7.96
CA VAL A 59 -20.87 1.70 7.50
C VAL A 59 -21.38 1.79 6.06
N PRO A 60 -21.95 2.92 5.63
CA PRO A 60 -22.24 3.17 4.22
C PRO A 60 -20.96 3.05 3.38
N LEU A 61 -21.02 2.24 2.33
CA LEU A 61 -19.87 1.97 1.47
C LEU A 61 -19.85 2.92 0.26
N PRO A 62 -18.67 3.44 -0.14
CA PRO A 62 -18.56 4.23 -1.35
C PRO A 62 -18.86 3.38 -2.59
N LYS A 63 -19.30 4.03 -3.68
CA LYS A 63 -19.65 3.34 -4.93
C LYS A 63 -18.48 2.54 -5.53
N LYS A 64 -17.27 3.09 -5.41
CA LYS A 64 -16.02 2.41 -5.78
C LYS A 64 -15.21 2.25 -4.51
N LEU A 65 -14.97 1.00 -4.15
CA LEU A 65 -14.22 0.65 -2.95
C LEU A 65 -13.07 -0.27 -3.36
N ARG A 66 -11.85 0.10 -3.02
CA ARG A 66 -10.66 -0.75 -3.01
C ARG A 66 -9.97 -0.41 -1.71
N ALA A 67 -9.99 -1.37 -0.80
CA ALA A 67 -9.43 -1.20 0.53
C ALA A 67 -9.10 -2.56 1.11
N SER A 68 -8.28 -2.54 2.15
CA SER A 68 -7.86 -3.72 2.89
C SER A 68 -7.91 -3.40 4.37
N PHE A 69 -8.59 -4.24 5.13
CA PHE A 69 -8.70 -4.09 6.57
C PHE A 69 -9.08 -5.41 7.23
N PRO A 70 -8.74 -5.60 8.52
CA PRO A 70 -9.21 -6.73 9.30
C PRO A 70 -10.74 -6.72 9.41
N LEU A 71 -11.36 -7.88 9.23
CA LEU A 71 -12.81 -8.05 9.39
C LEU A 71 -13.13 -8.72 10.72
N GLU A 72 -13.67 -7.96 11.67
CA GLU A 72 -14.08 -8.49 12.99
C GLU A 72 -15.07 -9.65 12.85
N CYS A 73 -16.08 -9.48 11.99
CA CYS A 73 -17.06 -10.53 11.70
C CYS A 73 -16.41 -11.81 11.12
N TYR A 74 -15.16 -11.75 10.67
CA TYR A 74 -14.41 -12.87 10.12
C TYR A 74 -13.10 -13.11 10.88
N GLY A 75 -13.14 -12.96 12.21
CA GLY A 75 -12.03 -13.32 13.10
C GLY A 75 -10.82 -12.39 12.98
N ASN A 76 -11.05 -11.12 12.63
CA ASN A 76 -10.00 -10.11 12.41
C ASN A 76 -8.98 -10.46 11.33
N ARG A 77 -9.33 -11.35 10.40
CA ARG A 77 -8.48 -11.64 9.24
C ARG A 77 -8.47 -10.43 8.29
N ALA A 78 -7.28 -10.08 7.81
CA ALA A 78 -7.14 -9.07 6.76
C ALA A 78 -7.84 -9.56 5.49
N ALA A 79 -8.63 -8.68 4.88
CA ALA A 79 -9.36 -8.99 3.67
C ALA A 79 -9.28 -7.85 2.68
N CYS A 80 -9.21 -8.20 1.40
CA CYS A 80 -9.34 -7.28 0.28
C CYS A 80 -10.83 -6.99 0.06
N VAL A 81 -11.25 -5.76 0.33
CA VAL A 81 -12.65 -5.33 0.21
C VAL A 81 -12.81 -4.49 -1.04
N VAL A 82 -13.65 -4.97 -1.96
CA VAL A 82 -13.82 -4.39 -3.28
C VAL A 82 -15.28 -4.24 -3.68
N SER A 83 -15.60 -3.20 -4.46
CA SER A 83 -16.87 -3.14 -5.19
C SER A 83 -16.87 -4.10 -6.39
N GLU A 84 -18.05 -4.45 -6.91
CA GLU A 84 -18.22 -5.46 -7.98
C GLU A 84 -17.38 -5.19 -9.23
N ASP A 85 -17.14 -3.92 -9.57
CA ASP A 85 -16.37 -3.52 -10.75
C ASP A 85 -14.89 -3.93 -10.70
N ALA A 86 -14.38 -4.40 -9.55
CA ALA A 86 -12.98 -4.82 -9.39
C ALA A 86 -12.63 -6.05 -10.22
N VAL A 87 -13.61 -6.88 -10.53
CA VAL A 87 -13.39 -8.16 -11.19
C VAL A 87 -13.71 -8.13 -12.68
N ASP A 88 -14.00 -6.95 -13.22
CA ASP A 88 -14.45 -6.75 -14.60
C ASP A 88 -13.29 -6.49 -15.58
N SER A 89 -12.11 -6.06 -15.11
CA SER A 89 -10.96 -5.72 -15.96
C SER A 89 -9.63 -6.17 -15.35
N ILE A 90 -8.57 -6.27 -16.17
CA ILE A 90 -7.22 -6.64 -15.68
C ILE A 90 -6.71 -5.59 -14.69
N GLU A 91 -6.95 -4.31 -14.93
CA GLU A 91 -6.63 -3.21 -14.02
C GLU A 91 -7.34 -3.39 -12.67
N GLY A 92 -8.59 -3.85 -12.68
CA GLY A 92 -9.31 -4.21 -11.46
C GLY A 92 -8.63 -5.33 -10.66
N TYR A 93 -8.16 -6.39 -11.34
CA TYR A 93 -7.37 -7.45 -10.68
C TYR A 93 -6.03 -6.95 -10.17
N VAL A 94 -5.35 -6.04 -10.89
CA VAL A 94 -4.13 -5.40 -10.40
C VAL A 94 -4.40 -4.66 -9.08
N LEU A 95 -5.53 -3.96 -8.96
CA LEU A 95 -5.93 -3.32 -7.71
C LEU A 95 -6.27 -4.34 -6.61
N ILE A 96 -6.81 -5.52 -6.94
CA ILE A 96 -6.98 -6.60 -5.95
C ILE A 96 -5.62 -7.04 -5.39
N PHE A 97 -4.61 -7.20 -6.25
CA PHE A 97 -3.26 -7.54 -5.80
C PHE A 97 -2.58 -6.41 -5.02
N HIS A 98 -2.87 -5.14 -5.34
CA HIS A 98 -2.46 -4.00 -4.53
C HIS A 98 -3.00 -4.15 -3.09
N GLU A 99 -4.29 -4.43 -2.92
CA GLU A 99 -4.87 -4.67 -1.59
C GLU A 99 -4.32 -5.93 -0.92
N PHE A 100 -3.90 -6.95 -1.67
CA PHE A 100 -3.19 -8.11 -1.10
C PHE A 100 -1.83 -7.72 -0.52
N VAL A 101 -1.15 -6.71 -1.05
CA VAL A 101 0.08 -6.17 -0.44
C VAL A 101 -0.22 -5.63 0.95
N HIS A 102 -1.30 -4.88 1.11
CA HIS A 102 -1.71 -4.37 2.42
C HIS A 102 -2.18 -5.48 3.38
N CYS A 103 -2.92 -6.48 2.88
CA CYS A 103 -3.22 -7.66 3.70
C CYS A 103 -1.95 -8.36 4.19
N TYR A 104 -0.94 -8.46 3.32
CA TYR A 104 0.36 -9.02 3.68
C TYR A 104 1.08 -8.17 4.73
N GLN A 105 1.15 -6.85 4.54
CA GLN A 105 1.74 -5.90 5.50
C GLN A 105 1.10 -6.04 6.88
N TRP A 106 -0.24 -6.08 6.93
CA TRP A 106 -1.02 -6.26 8.15
C TRP A 106 -0.63 -7.54 8.91
N GLU A 107 -0.56 -8.66 8.19
CA GLU A 107 -0.25 -9.96 8.78
C GLU A 107 1.24 -10.16 9.12
N SER A 108 2.14 -9.33 8.58
CA SER A 108 3.58 -9.51 8.74
C SER A 108 4.20 -8.61 9.80
N CYS A 109 4.08 -7.29 9.68
CA CYS A 109 4.85 -6.34 10.49
C CYS A 109 4.21 -4.96 10.66
N GLU A 110 3.12 -4.65 9.96
CA GLU A 110 2.50 -3.32 10.00
C GLU A 110 2.14 -2.90 11.43
N GLN A 111 1.54 -3.80 12.22
CA GLN A 111 1.14 -3.49 13.59
C GLN A 111 2.34 -3.12 14.47
N GLU A 112 3.39 -3.94 14.45
CA GLU A 112 4.62 -3.71 15.21
C GLU A 112 5.29 -2.38 14.81
N LEU A 113 5.38 -2.11 13.51
CA LEU A 113 5.98 -0.87 13.00
C LEU A 113 5.15 0.35 13.39
N ARG A 114 3.82 0.26 13.26
CA ARG A 114 2.88 1.32 13.64
C ARG A 114 2.96 1.64 15.13
N GLU A 115 3.05 0.63 15.97
CA GLU A 115 3.23 0.79 17.42
C GLU A 115 4.58 1.42 17.79
N GLY A 116 5.56 1.41 16.88
CA GLY A 116 6.82 2.11 17.03
C GLY A 116 6.70 3.63 16.89
N LEU A 117 5.78 4.11 16.04
CA LEU A 117 5.71 5.51 15.61
C LEU A 117 5.18 6.46 16.71
N THR A 118 5.86 7.58 16.89
CA THR A 118 5.42 8.65 17.79
C THR A 118 4.14 9.31 17.26
N VAL A 119 4.06 9.57 15.95
CA VAL A 119 2.85 10.15 15.33
C VAL A 119 1.62 9.27 15.54
N ALA A 120 1.76 7.94 15.42
CA ALA A 120 0.64 7.02 15.60
C ALA A 120 0.14 6.99 17.05
N LYS A 121 1.06 7.00 18.03
CA LYS A 121 0.75 7.04 19.46
C LYS A 121 0.00 8.32 19.82
N ASP A 122 0.52 9.46 19.39
CA ASP A 122 -0.03 10.76 19.73
C ASP A 122 -1.41 10.99 19.11
N GLU A 123 -1.59 10.61 17.85
CA GLU A 123 -2.89 10.74 17.19
C GLU A 123 -3.92 9.77 17.78
N THR A 124 -3.51 8.55 18.13
CA THR A 124 -4.38 7.60 18.84
C THR A 124 -4.78 8.14 20.23
N ALA A 125 -3.85 8.75 20.97
CA ALA A 125 -4.13 9.35 22.27
C ALA A 125 -5.12 10.52 22.18
N LYS A 126 -5.19 11.20 21.03
CA LYS A 126 -6.19 12.24 20.72
C LYS A 126 -7.52 11.67 20.22
N GLY A 127 -7.65 10.34 20.11
CA GLY A 127 -8.83 9.67 19.52
C GLY A 127 -8.88 9.71 18.00
N ASN A 128 -7.79 10.11 17.32
CA ASN A 128 -7.70 10.13 15.87
C ASN A 128 -7.19 8.78 15.32
N TYR A 129 -8.08 7.79 15.26
CA TYR A 129 -7.76 6.47 14.70
C TYR A 129 -7.56 6.47 13.18
N MET A 130 -7.97 7.55 12.48
CA MET A 130 -7.89 7.72 11.03
C MET A 130 -6.69 8.59 10.60
N TRP A 131 -5.69 8.75 11.46
CA TRP A 131 -4.54 9.63 11.25
C TRP A 131 -3.80 9.39 9.92
N GLU A 132 -3.72 8.14 9.45
CA GLU A 132 -3.09 7.82 8.17
C GLU A 132 -3.74 8.58 7.00
N ILE A 133 -5.03 8.92 7.12
CA ILE A 133 -5.81 9.61 6.11
C ILE A 133 -5.89 11.11 6.37
N ASN A 134 -6.10 11.53 7.62
CA ASN A 134 -6.48 12.91 7.98
C ASN A 134 -5.41 13.69 8.74
N TYR A 135 -4.21 13.13 8.94
CA TYR A 135 -3.11 13.83 9.59
C TYR A 135 -2.79 15.13 8.83
N PRO A 136 -2.66 16.28 9.52
CA PRO A 136 -2.52 17.60 8.91
C PRO A 136 -1.08 17.86 8.45
N PHE A 137 -0.55 17.01 7.57
CA PHE A 137 0.79 17.18 7.00
C PHE A 137 0.89 18.48 6.17
N PRO A 138 1.99 19.23 6.25
CA PRO A 138 2.14 20.55 5.62
C PRO A 138 2.46 20.46 4.12
N TYR A 139 1.55 19.91 3.30
CA TYR A 139 1.75 19.73 1.85
C TYR A 139 2.03 21.04 1.11
N ASP A 140 1.42 22.14 1.56
CA ASP A 140 1.53 23.47 0.93
C ASP A 140 2.73 24.29 1.44
N ASP A 141 3.58 23.75 2.33
CA ASP A 141 4.80 24.46 2.76
C ASP A 141 5.82 24.50 1.61
N PRO A 142 6.18 25.70 1.08
CA PRO A 142 7.12 25.80 -0.04
C PRO A 142 8.51 25.23 0.25
N ARG A 143 8.90 25.13 1.53
CA ARG A 143 10.16 24.48 1.95
C ARG A 143 10.07 22.98 1.73
N PHE A 144 8.96 22.37 2.13
CA PHE A 144 8.69 20.96 1.90
C PHE A 144 8.60 20.68 0.40
N GLU A 145 7.82 21.47 -0.36
CA GLU A 145 7.67 21.27 -1.81
C GLU A 145 9.03 21.17 -2.51
N ARG A 146 9.90 22.15 -2.25
CA ARG A 146 11.24 22.22 -2.84
C ARG A 146 12.13 21.05 -2.41
N ALA A 147 12.11 20.71 -1.12
CA ALA A 147 12.92 19.62 -0.60
C ALA A 147 12.48 18.27 -1.17
N TYR A 148 11.18 18.03 -1.29
CA TYR A 148 10.64 16.79 -1.83
C TYR A 148 10.89 16.68 -3.34
N LEU A 149 10.74 17.78 -4.12
CA LEU A 149 11.14 17.78 -5.54
C LEU A 149 12.64 17.46 -5.73
N ASN A 150 13.51 18.01 -4.88
CA ASN A 150 14.93 17.71 -4.91
C ASN A 150 15.21 16.23 -4.60
N PHE A 151 14.46 15.66 -3.65
CA PHE A 151 14.53 14.23 -3.34
C PHE A 151 14.09 13.37 -4.54
N LEU A 152 12.95 13.67 -5.17
CA LEU A 152 12.51 12.97 -6.39
C LEU A 152 13.54 13.08 -7.52
N THR A 153 14.09 14.27 -7.73
CA THR A 153 15.16 14.48 -8.74
C THR A 153 16.43 13.68 -8.41
N ALA A 154 16.77 13.55 -7.12
CA ALA A 154 17.91 12.75 -6.68
C ALA A 154 17.68 11.26 -6.96
N LEU A 155 16.47 10.75 -6.71
CA LEU A 155 16.08 9.38 -7.05
C LEU A 155 16.21 9.12 -8.55
N ASP A 156 15.67 10.02 -9.38
CA ASP A 156 15.73 9.91 -10.85
C ASP A 156 17.19 9.93 -11.37
N SER A 157 18.10 10.60 -10.65
CA SER A 157 19.53 10.61 -10.98
C SER A 157 20.28 9.35 -10.58
N GLY A 158 19.69 8.49 -9.74
CA GLY A 158 20.32 7.27 -9.22
C GLY A 158 21.54 7.52 -8.33
N ASN A 159 21.77 8.74 -7.83
CA ASN A 159 22.94 9.09 -7.02
C ASN A 159 22.66 8.92 -5.51
N PRO A 160 23.30 7.94 -4.83
CA PRO A 160 23.02 7.67 -3.41
C PRO A 160 23.36 8.81 -2.45
N GLU A 161 24.39 9.59 -2.75
CA GLU A 161 24.80 10.73 -1.92
C GLU A 161 23.72 11.82 -1.96
N LYS A 162 23.26 12.19 -3.16
CA LYS A 162 22.17 13.17 -3.34
C LYS A 162 20.87 12.71 -2.68
N VAL A 163 20.56 11.40 -2.77
CA VAL A 163 19.38 10.82 -2.10
C VAL A 163 19.51 10.95 -0.58
N SER A 164 20.67 10.60 -0.01
CA SER A 164 20.89 10.75 1.44
C SER A 164 20.87 12.22 1.89
N GLU A 165 21.49 13.14 1.14
CA GLU A 165 21.49 14.56 1.46
C GLU A 165 20.09 15.18 1.42
N SER A 166 19.31 14.86 0.39
CA SER A 166 17.93 15.34 0.27
C SER A 166 17.02 14.78 1.36
N ARG A 167 17.18 13.51 1.75
CA ARG A 167 16.46 12.91 2.90
C ARG A 167 16.81 13.58 4.23
N LYS A 168 18.10 13.83 4.49
CA LYS A 168 18.54 14.60 5.68
C LYS A 168 17.97 16.01 5.70
N HIS A 169 17.90 16.65 4.55
CA HIS A 169 17.28 17.96 4.42
C HIS A 169 15.79 17.92 4.73
N LEU A 170 15.05 16.95 4.19
CA LEU A 170 13.63 16.71 4.50
C LEU A 170 13.42 16.52 6.01
N ARG A 171 14.22 15.67 6.67
CA ARG A 171 14.13 15.46 8.12
C ARG A 171 14.40 16.72 8.94
N LYS A 172 15.28 17.61 8.46
CA LYS A 172 15.58 18.87 9.15
C LYS A 172 14.43 19.88 9.06
N ILE A 173 13.72 19.93 7.94
CA ILE A 173 12.63 20.89 7.73
C ILE A 173 11.29 20.39 8.27
N LEU A 174 11.09 19.06 8.27
CA LEU A 174 9.93 18.42 8.85
C LEU A 174 10.16 18.24 10.36
N GLY A 175 9.12 18.41 11.16
CA GLY A 175 9.17 17.92 12.54
C GLY A 175 9.27 16.40 12.58
N GLU A 176 9.65 15.83 13.72
CA GLU A 176 9.77 14.38 13.91
C GLU A 176 8.52 13.62 13.43
N LYS A 177 7.33 14.08 13.83
CA LYS A 177 6.05 13.44 13.50
C LYS A 177 5.67 13.55 12.03
N ASP A 178 5.97 14.69 11.39
CA ASP A 178 5.73 14.85 9.96
C ASP A 178 6.67 13.95 9.15
N PHE A 179 7.94 13.86 9.57
CA PHE A 179 8.89 12.95 8.94
C PHE A 179 8.47 11.48 9.11
N GLU A 180 8.06 11.07 10.32
CA GLU A 180 7.52 9.74 10.57
C GLU A 180 6.27 9.45 9.73
N TYR A 181 5.33 10.41 9.62
CA TYR A 181 4.14 10.27 8.80
C TYR A 181 4.50 10.06 7.31
N MET A 182 5.42 10.86 6.78
CA MET A 182 5.91 10.73 5.41
C MET A 182 6.55 9.35 5.18
N VAL A 183 7.47 8.94 6.05
CA VAL A 183 8.12 7.61 6.02
C VAL A 183 7.08 6.49 6.03
N TRP A 184 6.06 6.60 6.89
CA TRP A 184 4.98 5.62 6.99
C TRP A 184 4.22 5.49 5.67
N GLN A 185 3.83 6.61 5.05
CA GLN A 185 3.10 6.59 3.77
C GLN A 185 3.99 6.07 2.63
N GLU A 186 5.25 6.50 2.58
CA GLU A 186 6.23 6.02 1.58
C GLU A 186 6.47 4.52 1.68
N TRP A 187 6.49 3.97 2.90
CA TRP A 187 6.61 2.53 3.10
C TRP A 187 5.30 1.79 2.80
N LYS A 188 4.19 2.17 3.43
CA LYS A 188 2.93 1.40 3.35
C LYS A 188 2.36 1.43 1.93
N GLU A 189 2.07 2.62 1.44
CA GLU A 189 1.42 2.85 0.15
C GLU A 189 2.42 2.85 -1.00
N GLY A 190 3.64 3.36 -0.76
CA GLY A 190 4.69 3.30 -1.76
C GLY A 190 5.16 1.88 -2.07
N PHE A 191 5.23 0.98 -1.08
CA PHE A 191 5.53 -0.44 -1.35
C PHE A 191 4.40 -1.11 -2.14
N ALA A 192 3.14 -0.84 -1.80
CA ALA A 192 1.99 -1.35 -2.56
C ALA A 192 2.02 -0.84 -4.01
N ARG A 193 2.30 0.46 -4.23
CA ARG A 193 2.46 1.03 -5.57
C ARG A 193 3.66 0.45 -6.33
N PHE A 194 4.78 0.21 -5.66
CA PHE A 194 5.96 -0.42 -6.26
C PHE A 194 5.66 -1.83 -6.78
N ILE A 195 4.99 -2.65 -5.98
CA ILE A 195 4.56 -4.00 -6.40
C ILE A 195 3.49 -3.90 -7.51
N GLU A 196 2.53 -2.97 -7.40
CA GLU A 196 1.53 -2.71 -8.43
C GLU A 196 2.18 -2.40 -9.78
N ASN A 197 3.18 -1.51 -9.83
CA ASN A 197 3.85 -1.14 -11.08
C ASN A 197 4.64 -2.30 -11.69
N ARG A 198 5.23 -3.18 -10.86
CA ARG A 198 5.86 -4.42 -11.36
C ARG A 198 4.84 -5.38 -11.96
N ILE A 199 3.67 -5.52 -11.34
CA ILE A 199 2.55 -6.31 -11.87
C ILE A 199 2.05 -5.69 -13.19
N ARG A 200 1.82 -4.37 -13.23
CA ARG A 200 1.39 -3.65 -14.44
C ARG A 200 2.34 -3.89 -15.60
N ARG A 201 3.66 -3.70 -15.38
CA ARG A 201 4.70 -4.03 -16.37
C ARG A 201 4.60 -5.45 -16.89
N ARG A 202 4.49 -6.44 -15.98
CA ARG A 202 4.39 -7.85 -16.35
C ARG A 202 3.17 -8.16 -17.21
N LEU A 203 2.06 -7.46 -16.98
CA LEU A 203 0.80 -7.63 -17.69
C LEU A 203 0.66 -6.69 -18.90
N GLY A 204 1.69 -5.92 -19.26
CA GLY A 204 1.67 -5.00 -20.40
C GLY A 204 0.77 -3.77 -20.21
N LEU A 205 0.51 -3.39 -18.95
CA LEU A 205 -0.24 -2.18 -18.60
C LEU A 205 0.72 -1.00 -18.34
N GLU A 206 0.22 0.22 -18.53
CA GLU A 206 0.94 1.43 -18.11
C GLU A 206 1.15 1.43 -16.59
N GLU A 207 2.30 1.92 -16.13
CA GLU A 207 2.56 2.13 -14.71
C GLU A 207 1.69 3.24 -14.13
N ASN A 208 1.42 3.16 -12.84
CA ASN A 208 0.67 4.14 -12.09
C ASN A 208 1.64 5.16 -11.46
N HIS A 209 1.61 6.38 -11.99
CA HIS A 209 2.44 7.51 -11.53
C HIS A 209 1.62 8.71 -11.02
N PHE A 210 0.35 8.48 -10.65
CA PHE A 210 -0.50 9.54 -10.10
C PHE A 210 0.02 10.05 -8.76
N GLY A 211 -0.20 11.33 -8.47
CA GLY A 211 0.14 11.95 -7.17
C GLY A 211 1.22 13.03 -7.22
N LEU A 212 1.83 13.26 -8.39
CA LEU A 212 2.75 14.37 -8.61
C LEU A 212 2.03 15.67 -9.03
N GLU A 213 0.76 15.58 -9.43
CA GLU A 213 -0.04 16.73 -9.79
C GLU A 213 -0.38 17.60 -8.56
N ARG A 214 -0.38 18.92 -8.74
CA ARG A 214 -0.82 19.86 -7.70
C ARG A 214 -2.36 20.00 -7.69
N PRO A 215 -2.98 20.31 -6.54
CA PRO A 215 -2.36 20.45 -5.22
C PRO A 215 -1.88 19.10 -4.67
N TRP A 216 -0.74 19.12 -3.98
CA TRP A 216 -0.17 17.90 -3.41
C TRP A 216 -0.99 17.41 -2.22
N GLY A 217 -0.97 16.09 -2.03
CA GLY A 217 -1.59 15.41 -0.91
C GLY A 217 -0.90 14.07 -0.68
N ARG A 218 -1.48 13.21 0.17
CA ARG A 218 -0.82 11.95 0.58
C ARG A 218 -0.38 11.05 -0.58
N VAL A 219 -1.09 11.09 -1.70
CA VAL A 219 -0.79 10.28 -2.90
C VAL A 219 0.62 10.58 -3.45
N LEU A 220 1.15 11.78 -3.19
CA LEU A 220 2.55 12.14 -3.46
C LEU A 220 3.53 11.11 -2.87
N PHE A 221 3.28 10.67 -1.64
CA PHE A 221 4.15 9.71 -0.95
C PHE A 221 4.04 8.30 -1.52
N TYR A 222 2.99 8.00 -2.27
CA TYR A 222 2.79 6.67 -2.87
C TYR A 222 3.74 6.55 -4.06
N GLU A 223 3.77 7.58 -4.90
CA GLU A 223 4.71 7.68 -6.01
C GLU A 223 6.16 7.85 -5.52
N GLY A 224 6.41 8.78 -4.59
CA GLY A 224 7.75 9.01 -4.06
C GLY A 224 8.30 7.80 -3.31
N GLY A 225 7.46 7.12 -2.53
CA GLY A 225 7.81 5.87 -1.85
C GLY A 225 8.11 4.74 -2.82
N ALA A 226 7.31 4.57 -3.88
CA ALA A 226 7.55 3.55 -4.90
C ALA A 226 8.91 3.75 -5.60
N ARG A 227 9.22 5.00 -6.00
CA ARG A 227 10.54 5.35 -6.57
C ARG A 227 11.67 5.11 -5.60
N PHE A 228 11.48 5.47 -4.34
CA PHE A 228 12.53 5.30 -3.33
C PHE A 228 12.82 3.83 -3.06
N ILE A 229 11.78 3.00 -2.96
CA ILE A 229 11.92 1.56 -2.77
C ILE A 229 12.59 0.91 -3.99
N GLU A 230 12.21 1.28 -5.21
CA GLU A 230 12.89 0.82 -6.43
C GLU A 230 14.38 1.21 -6.40
N PHE A 231 14.69 2.45 -6.02
CA PHE A 231 16.07 2.92 -5.83
C PHE A 231 16.81 2.05 -4.81
N LEU A 232 16.26 1.83 -3.61
CA LEU A 232 16.90 1.03 -2.56
C LEU A 232 17.14 -0.42 -3.00
N CYS A 233 16.13 -1.07 -3.61
CA CYS A 233 16.24 -2.44 -4.10
C CYS A 233 17.23 -2.58 -5.26
N SER A 234 17.48 -1.50 -6.03
CA SER A 234 18.51 -1.49 -7.07
C SER A 234 19.93 -1.53 -6.49
N GLN A 235 20.12 -0.99 -5.28
CA GLN A 235 21.40 -0.97 -4.58
C GLN A 235 21.64 -2.25 -3.76
N GLU A 236 20.57 -2.78 -3.16
CA GLU A 236 20.61 -3.94 -2.26
C GLU A 236 19.46 -4.88 -2.60
N ARG A 237 19.73 -5.90 -3.44
CA ARG A 237 18.68 -6.79 -4.00
C ARG A 237 17.94 -7.58 -2.93
N ASP A 238 18.63 -7.99 -1.87
CA ASP A 238 18.05 -8.79 -0.79
C ASP A 238 17.01 -8.00 0.02
N LEU A 239 17.02 -6.66 -0.09
CA LEU A 239 16.03 -5.80 0.55
C LEU A 239 14.62 -6.00 -0.03
N LEU A 240 14.51 -6.46 -1.28
CA LEU A 240 13.22 -6.59 -1.98
C LEU A 240 12.21 -7.44 -1.20
N THR A 241 12.67 -8.50 -0.53
CA THR A 241 11.81 -9.47 0.14
C THR A 241 11.63 -9.23 1.64
N ASP A 242 12.43 -8.33 2.24
CA ASP A 242 12.31 -7.95 3.64
C ASP A 242 11.66 -6.57 3.77
N ILE A 243 10.33 -6.57 3.76
CA ILE A 243 9.54 -5.35 3.83
C ILE A 243 9.73 -4.58 5.14
N LYS A 244 10.15 -5.25 6.22
CA LYS A 244 10.46 -4.61 7.50
C LYS A 244 11.81 -3.89 7.42
N ALA A 245 12.81 -4.51 6.79
CA ALA A 245 14.08 -3.87 6.52
C ALA A 245 13.93 -2.65 5.58
N ILE A 246 13.02 -2.71 4.59
CA ILE A 246 12.68 -1.54 3.75
C ILE A 246 12.24 -0.36 4.63
N PHE A 247 11.31 -0.58 5.56
CA PHE A 247 10.83 0.47 6.47
C PHE A 247 11.99 1.12 7.24
N TYR A 248 12.85 0.30 7.85
CA TYR A 248 13.98 0.82 8.61
C TYR A 248 14.99 1.57 7.72
N LYS A 249 15.23 1.09 6.50
CA LYS A 249 16.12 1.77 5.54
C LYS A 249 15.59 3.15 5.15
N ILE A 250 14.29 3.25 4.84
CA ILE A 250 13.61 4.52 4.53
C ILE A 250 13.67 5.49 5.72
N SER A 251 13.51 4.95 6.94
CA SER A 251 13.54 5.71 8.20
C SER A 251 14.94 6.23 8.56
N MET A 252 15.99 5.41 8.34
CA MET A 252 17.36 5.73 8.73
C MET A 252 18.09 6.68 7.77
N LEU A 253 17.65 6.77 6.50
CA LEU A 253 18.33 7.60 5.49
C LEU A 253 18.08 9.12 5.65
N GLY A 254 17.33 9.55 6.67
CA GLY A 254 17.11 10.95 7.02
C GLY A 254 17.87 11.41 8.25
#